data_AF-A0AA38CX74-F1
#
_entry.id   AF-A0AA38CX74-F1
#
_cell.length_a   1.000
_cell.length_b   1.000
_cell.length_c   1.000
_cell.angle_alpha   90.00
_cell.angle_beta   90.00
_cell.angle_gamma   90.00
#
_symmetry.space_group_name_H-M   'P 1'
#
loop_
_entity.id
_entity.type
_entity.pdbx_description
1 polymer ?
#
loop_
_entity_poly.entity_id
_entity_poly.type
_entity_poly.pdbx_seq_one_letter_code
_entity_poly.pdbx_strand_id
1 'polypeptide(L)' 'MQVFGIDALIRLVSHFIFIYLAFWSLGALRIDAFFKSLHTAQIRMLITLLSIVLGFTASSFFLEIINLSKNLFLTFL' A
#
# COMPACT_ATOMS: atom_id res chain seq x y z
N MET A 1 14.73 -22.58 -7.35
CA MET A 1 13.64 -21.88 -8.09
C MET A 1 12.34 -21.71 -7.30
N GLN A 2 12.02 -22.55 -6.30
CA GLN A 2 10.77 -22.43 -5.52
C GLN A 2 10.73 -21.25 -4.52
N VAL A 3 11.87 -20.84 -3.95
CA VAL A 3 11.96 -19.73 -2.99
C VAL A 3 11.49 -18.40 -3.61
N PHE A 4 11.84 -18.14 -4.87
CA PHE A 4 11.44 -16.93 -5.60
C PHE A 4 9.91 -16.78 -5.76
N GLY A 5 9.18 -17.90 -5.85
CA GLY A 5 7.72 -17.86 -5.99
C GLY A 5 7.03 -17.40 -4.71
N ILE A 6 7.52 -17.84 -3.55
CA ILE A 6 6.95 -17.49 -2.25
C ILE A 6 7.24 -16.03 -1.91
N ASP A 7 8.48 -15.56 -2.12
CA ASP A 7 8.82 -14.14 -1.89
C ASP A 7 8.03 -13.19 -2.80
N ALA A 8 7.84 -13.57 -4.06
CA ALA A 8 7.01 -12.80 -5.00
C ALA A 8 5.54 -12.78 -4.56
N LEU A 9 5.00 -13.92 -4.09
CA LEU A 9 3.63 -14.01 -3.59
C LEU A 9 3.42 -13.14 -2.33
N ILE A 10 4.36 -13.19 -1.37
CA ILE A 10 4.29 -12.36 -0.16
C ILE A 10 4.30 -10.87 -0.52
N ARG A 11 5.16 -10.47 -1.45
CA ARG A 11 5.23 -9.08 -1.92
C ARG A 11 3.93 -8.65 -2.58
N LEU A 12 3.39 -9.48 -3.48
CA LEU A 12 2.13 -9.22 -4.16
C LEU A 12 0.97 -9.05 -3.15
N VAL A 13 0.81 -10.01 -2.24
CA VAL A 13 -0.25 -9.99 -1.23
C VAL A 13 -0.11 -8.79 -0.30
N SER A 14 1.12 -8.43 0.10
CA SER A 14 1.39 -7.23 0.88
C SER A 14 0.89 -5.97 0.17
N HIS A 15 1.23 -5.79 -1.11
CA HIS A 15 0.76 -4.62 -1.85
C HIS A 15 -0.77 -4.53 -1.90
N PHE A 16 -1.47 -5.64 -2.18
CA PHE A 16 -2.94 -5.63 -2.22
C PHE A 16 -3.57 -5.29 -0.85
N ILE A 17 -3.04 -5.84 0.24
CA ILE A 17 -3.53 -5.55 1.60
C ILE A 17 -3.35 -4.06 1.93
N PHE A 18 -2.17 -3.49 1.68
CA PHE A 18 -1.91 -2.08 1.99
C PHE A 18 -2.69 -1.12 1.08
N ILE A 19 -2.91 -1.46 -0.20
CA ILE A 19 -3.77 -0.66 -1.09
C ILE A 19 -5.21 -0.66 -0.59
N TYR A 20 -5.72 -1.81 -0.14
CA TYR A 20 -7.05 -1.88 0.47
C TYR A 20 -7.15 -1.03 1.75
N LEU A 21 -6.14 -1.13 2.63
CA LEU A 21 -6.08 -0.31 3.85
C LEU A 21 -6.01 1.19 3.54
N ALA A 22 -5.24 1.58 2.53
CA ALA A 22 -5.15 2.97 2.08
C ALA A 22 -6.50 3.46 1.51
N PHE A 23 -7.19 2.65 0.72
CA PHE A 23 -8.51 2.97 0.20
C PHE A 23 -9.54 3.15 1.31
N TRP A 24 -9.57 2.21 2.26
CA TRP A 24 -10.45 2.28 3.42
C TRP A 24 -10.15 3.53 4.29
N SER A 25 -8.87 3.84 4.50
CA SER A 25 -8.45 5.03 5.27
C SER A 25 -8.82 6.34 4.56
N LEU A 26 -8.63 6.44 3.25
CA LEU A 26 -9.01 7.62 2.47
C LEU A 26 -10.53 7.83 2.45
N GLY A 27 -11.32 6.74 2.52
CA GLY A 27 -12.78 6.81 2.63
C GLY A 27 -13.27 7.44 3.93
N ALA A 28 -12.46 7.43 5.00
CA ALA A 28 -12.79 8.10 6.27
C ALA A 28 -12.55 9.62 6.21
N LEU A 29 -11.78 10.10 5.23
CA LEU A 29 -11.62 11.53 5.01
C LEU A 29 -12.91 12.08 4.39
N ARG A 30 -13.42 13.20 4.92
CA ARG A 30 -14.59 13.89 4.36
C ARG A 30 -14.24 14.60 3.06
N ILE A 31 -13.92 13.84 2.01
CA ILE A 31 -13.49 14.37 0.71
C ILE A 31 -14.62 15.18 0.05
N ASP A 32 -15.88 14.85 0.33
CA ASP A 32 -17.06 15.63 -0.08
C ASP A 32 -17.09 17.06 0.47
N ALA A 33 -16.36 17.36 1.56
CA ALA A 33 -16.26 18.72 2.09
C ALA A 33 -15.28 19.59 1.30
N PHE A 34 -14.31 18.99 0.60
CA PHE A 34 -13.27 19.69 -0.15
C PHE A 34 -13.64 19.88 -1.64
N PHE A 35 -14.43 18.97 -2.20
CA PHE A 35 -14.77 18.98 -3.62
C PHE A 35 -16.25 19.31 -3.84
N LYS A 36 -16.53 20.30 -4.70
CA LYS A 36 -17.89 20.67 -5.11
C LYS A 36 -18.58 19.44 -5.72
N SER A 37 -19.80 19.15 -5.26
CA SER A 37 -20.65 17.96 -5.52
C SER A 37 -20.88 17.54 -6.98
N LEU A 38 -20.31 18.22 -7.98
CA LEU A 38 -20.59 17.99 -9.40
C LEU A 38 -19.78 16.82 -10.02
N HIS A 39 -18.71 16.34 -9.37
CA HIS A 39 -17.76 15.39 -9.98
C HIS A 39 -17.48 14.13 -9.13
N THR A 40 -18.52 13.48 -8.60
CA THR A 40 -18.41 12.29 -7.73
C THR A 40 -17.59 11.14 -8.34
N ALA A 41 -17.71 10.91 -9.65
CA ALA A 41 -16.94 9.87 -10.34
C ALA A 41 -15.42 10.18 -10.40
N GLN A 42 -15.05 11.43 -10.66
CA GLN A 42 -13.64 11.85 -10.74
C GLN A 42 -12.98 11.78 -9.36
N ILE A 43 -13.69 12.20 -8.31
CA ILE A 43 -13.23 12.09 -6.93
C ILE A 43 -12.97 10.63 -6.56
N ARG A 44 -13.90 9.73 -6.88
CA ARG A 44 -13.74 8.29 -6.60
C ARG A 44 -12.54 7.70 -7.34
N MET A 45 -12.32 8.08 -8.60
CA MET A 45 -11.14 7.65 -9.36
C MET A 45 -9.84 8.17 -8.74
N LEU A 46 -9.82 9.43 -8.30
CA LEU A 46 -8.68 10.03 -7.62
C LEU A 46 -8.37 9.32 -6.29
N ILE A 47 -9.39 8.98 -5.49
CA ILE A 47 -9.21 8.19 -4.26
C ILE A 47 -8.58 6.84 -4.58
N THR A 48 -9.08 6.13 -5.59
CA THR A 48 -8.51 4.82 -5.99
C THR A 48 -7.04 4.95 -6.41
N LEU A 49 -6.70 5.94 -7.24
CA LEU A 49 -5.31 6.17 -7.67
C LEU A 49 -4.40 6.53 -6.49
N LEU A 50 -4.86 7.42 -5.60
CA LEU A 50 -4.14 7.75 -4.36
C LEU A 50 -3.94 6.53 -3.47
N SER A 51 -4.94 5.66 -3.36
CA SER A 51 -4.86 4.43 -2.58
C SER A 51 -3.78 3.49 -3.12
N ILE A 52 -3.65 3.40 -4.44
CA ILE A 52 -2.60 2.60 -5.08
C ILE A 52 -1.22 3.16 -4.73
N VAL A 53 -1.03 4.47 -4.88
CA VAL A 53 0.28 5.11 -4.59
C VAL A 53 0.65 4.98 -3.12
N LEU A 54 -0.28 5.32 -2.21
CA LEU A 54 -0.06 5.25 -0.77
C LEU A 54 0.14 3.81 -0.30
N GLY A 55 -0.72 2.89 -0.74
CA GLY A 55 -0.64 1.48 -0.39
C GLY A 55 0.63 0.81 -0.91
N PHE A 56 1.03 1.12 -2.15
CA PHE A 56 2.29 0.62 -2.71
C PHE A 56 3.50 1.14 -1.94
N THR A 57 3.53 2.43 -1.59
CA THR A 57 4.61 3.04 -0.81
C THR A 57 4.69 2.45 0.60
N ALA A 58 3.55 2.34 1.29
CA ALA A 58 3.48 1.79 2.63
C ALA A 58 3.87 0.30 2.68
N SER A 59 3.42 -0.50 1.70
CA SER A 59 3.83 -1.91 1.58
C SER A 59 5.32 -2.04 1.26
N SER A 60 5.86 -1.21 0.37
CA SER A 60 7.29 -1.21 0.04
C SER A 60 8.13 -0.90 1.27
N PHE A 61 7.76 0.15 2.01
CA PHE A 61 8.37 0.52 3.29
C PHE A 61 8.30 -0.63 4.31
N PHE A 62 7.14 -1.28 4.44
CA PHE A 62 6.96 -2.40 5.37
C PHE A 62 7.86 -3.60 5.03
N LEU A 63 7.92 -3.98 3.75
CA LEU A 63 8.80 -5.07 3.30
C LEU A 63 10.28 -4.71 3.43
N GLU A 64 10.63 -3.44 3.21
CA GLU A 64 11.99 -2.94 3.36
C GLU A 64 12.45 -3.02 4.82
N ILE A 65 11.60 -2.64 5.79
CA ILE A 65 11.88 -2.83 7.22
C ILE A 65 12.15 -4.31 7.55
N ILE A 66 11.34 -5.23 7.03
CA ILE A 66 11.55 -6.66 7.26
C ILE A 66 12.92 -7.09 6.72
N ASN A 67 13.29 -6.65 5.52
CA ASN A 67 14.58 -6.97 4.92
C ASN A 67 15.75 -6.35 5.69
N LEU A 68 15.65 -5.09 6.09
CA LEU A 68 16.63 -4.41 6.93
C LEU A 68 16.82 -5.16 8.26
N SER A 69 15.73 -5.60 8.88
CA SER A 69 15.76 -6.35 10.14
C SER A 69 16.46 -7.70 9.97
N LYS A 70 16.18 -8.43 8.88
CA LYS A 70 16.86 -9.69 8.54
C LYS A 70 18.36 -9.47 8.32
N ASN A 71 18.73 -8.45 7.53
CA ASN A 71 20.13 -8.14 7.23
C ASN A 71 20.90 -7.72 8.48
N LEU A 72 20.28 -6.93 9.35
CA LEU A 72 20.88 -6.53 10.62
C LEU A 72 21.22 -7.78 11.46
N PHE A 73 20.25 -8.67 11.66
CA PHE A 73 20.45 -9.89 12.43
C PHE A 73 21.54 -10.80 11.84
N LEU A 74 21.57 -10.97 10.51
CA LEU A 74 22.60 -11.76 9.82
C LEU A 74 24.00 -11.14 9.87
N THR A 75 24.10 -9.81 10.01
CA THR A 75 25.41 -9.13 10.06
C THR A 75 26.06 -9.22 11.45
N PHE A 76 25.25 -9.33 12.51
CA PHE A 76 25.71 -9.41 13.90
C PHE A 76 25.92 -10.85 14.42
N LEU A 77 25.52 -11.86 13.66
CA LEU A 77 25.66 -13.28 13.98
C LEU A 77 26.75 -13.95 13.13
#